data_AF-A0A2K1P8K3-F1
#
_entry.id   AF-A0A2K1P8K3-F1
#
_cell.length_a   1.000
_cell.length_b   1.000
_cell.length_c   1.000
_cell.angle_alpha   90.00
_cell.angle_beta   90.00
_cell.angle_gamma   90.00
#
_symmetry.space_group_name_H-M   'P 1'
#
loop_
_entity.id
_entity.type
_entity.pdbx_description
1 polymer ?
#
loop_
_entity_poly.entity_id
_entity_poly.type
_entity_poly.pdbx_seq_one_letter_code
_entity_poly.pdbx_strand_id
1 'polypeptide(L)'
;MSEQILAIPTIKIVEKISSFNNNFFKIKFSDFVEILESGNFHERDEIENDYNYKQIIPYVVFKNYEDKILVLKRTQNQGEKRLHNKISIGIGGHINKGDKGITMEQTFFNGMDREINEELWITNSYKYVYKGIINDNDEDVSKVHLGVLFVGFI
;
A
#
# COMPACT_ATOMS: atom_id res chain seq x y z
N MET A 1 -12.04 -1.33 -18.82
CA MET A 1 -10.66 -1.83 -18.88
C MET A 1 -10.36 -2.33 -17.48
N SER A 2 -10.01 -3.60 -17.35
CA SER A 2 -9.66 -4.19 -16.08
C SER A 2 -8.29 -3.65 -15.63
N GLU A 3 -8.17 -3.33 -14.35
CA GLU A 3 -6.98 -2.73 -13.75
C GLU A 3 -5.98 -3.85 -13.39
N GLN A 4 -4.73 -3.75 -13.84
CA GLN A 4 -3.68 -4.73 -13.52
C GLN A 4 -2.82 -4.24 -12.35
N ILE A 5 -2.92 -4.93 -11.21
CA ILE A 5 -2.32 -4.55 -9.93
C ILE A 5 -1.21 -5.53 -9.49
N LEU A 6 -0.20 -5.03 -8.78
CA LEU A 6 0.87 -5.85 -8.22
C LEU A 6 0.37 -6.65 -7.02
N ALA A 7 0.51 -7.97 -7.10
CA ALA A 7 0.21 -8.86 -5.99
C ALA A 7 1.30 -9.94 -5.83
N ILE A 8 1.42 -10.45 -4.61
CA ILE A 8 2.39 -11.48 -4.25
C ILE A 8 1.62 -12.71 -3.75
N PRO A 9 1.98 -13.93 -4.17
CA PRO A 9 1.39 -15.13 -3.60
C PRO A 9 1.61 -15.18 -2.07
N THR A 10 0.53 -15.32 -1.29
CA THR A 10 0.56 -15.32 0.18
C THR A 10 1.57 -16.32 0.73
N ILE A 11 1.71 -17.49 0.11
CA ILE A 11 2.70 -18.51 0.49
C ILE A 11 4.14 -17.99 0.46
N LYS A 12 4.51 -17.15 -0.53
CA LYS A 12 5.85 -16.57 -0.65
C LYS A 12 6.15 -15.56 0.44
N ILE A 13 5.12 -14.90 0.95
CA ILE A 13 5.24 -13.97 2.08
C ILE A 13 5.43 -14.77 3.37
N VAL A 14 4.61 -15.80 3.60
CA VAL A 14 4.69 -16.66 4.80
C VAL A 14 6.01 -17.41 4.88
N GLU A 15 6.56 -17.89 3.76
CA GLU A 15 7.88 -18.52 3.69
C GLU A 15 9.01 -17.60 4.18
N LYS A 16 8.87 -16.28 3.97
CA LYS A 16 9.91 -15.28 4.30
C LYS A 16 9.66 -14.53 5.60
N ILE A 17 8.41 -14.45 6.08
CA ILE A 17 8.01 -13.65 7.24
C ILE A 17 7.28 -14.52 8.26
N SER A 18 7.99 -14.87 9.34
CA SER A 18 7.41 -15.61 10.47
C SER A 18 6.37 -14.82 11.28
N SER A 19 6.43 -13.49 11.25
CA SER A 19 5.51 -12.60 11.97
C SER A 19 4.25 -12.25 11.17
N PHE A 20 3.96 -12.96 10.09
CA PHE A 20 2.86 -12.62 9.18
C PHE A 20 1.48 -12.62 9.86
N ASN A 21 1.31 -13.34 10.97
CA ASN A 21 0.05 -13.36 11.72
C ASN A 21 -0.20 -12.08 12.57
N ASN A 22 0.74 -11.13 12.61
CA ASN A 22 0.57 -9.87 13.32
C ASN A 22 0.00 -8.79 12.39
N ASN A 23 -0.94 -7.98 12.90
CA ASN A 23 -1.53 -6.87 12.13
C ASN A 23 -0.49 -5.82 11.69
N PHE A 24 0.59 -5.67 12.46
CA PHE A 24 1.75 -4.87 12.08
C PHE A 24 3.04 -5.54 12.54
N PHE A 25 4.06 -5.53 11.68
CA PHE A 25 5.38 -6.03 12.03
C PHE A 25 6.48 -5.27 11.29
N LYS A 26 7.69 -5.32 11.88
CA LYS A 26 8.89 -4.69 11.30
C LYS A 26 9.74 -5.74 10.61
N ILE A 27 10.09 -5.48 9.37
CA ILE A 27 11.16 -6.17 8.63
C ILE A 27 12.11 -5.09 8.07
N LYS A 28 13.26 -5.47 7.52
CA LYS A 28 14.05 -4.48 6.78
C LYS A 28 13.39 -4.24 5.43
N PHE A 29 13.52 -3.02 4.91
CA PHE A 29 13.01 -2.71 3.59
C PHE A 29 13.67 -3.59 2.50
N SER A 30 14.96 -3.92 2.65
CA SER A 30 15.65 -4.87 1.77
C SER A 30 14.95 -6.23 1.72
N ASP A 31 14.55 -6.76 2.88
CA ASP A 31 13.88 -8.07 2.98
C ASP A 31 12.50 -8.01 2.30
N PHE A 32 11.82 -6.87 2.41
CA PHE A 32 10.57 -6.61 1.69
C PHE A 32 10.79 -6.54 0.16
N VAL A 33 11.85 -5.88 -0.31
CA VAL A 33 12.19 -5.83 -1.74
C VAL A 33 12.41 -7.24 -2.29
N GLU A 34 13.09 -8.12 -1.54
CA GLU A 34 13.24 -9.52 -1.97
C GLU A 34 11.93 -10.31 -2.02
N ILE A 35 10.90 -9.88 -1.28
CA ILE A 35 9.55 -10.46 -1.36
C ILE A 35 8.83 -9.90 -2.58
N LEU A 36 8.97 -8.60 -2.85
CA LEU A 36 8.41 -7.95 -4.05
C LEU A 36 8.87 -8.61 -5.36
N GLU A 37 10.10 -9.13 -5.41
CA GLU A 37 10.61 -9.88 -6.58
C GLU A 37 9.81 -11.16 -6.90
N SER A 38 9.01 -11.66 -5.95
CA SER A 38 8.08 -12.78 -6.19
C SER A 38 6.68 -12.35 -6.64
N GLY A 39 6.45 -11.04 -6.78
CA GLY A 39 5.19 -10.46 -7.21
C GLY A 39 4.99 -10.44 -8.71
N ASN A 40 3.73 -10.41 -9.13
CA ASN A 40 3.36 -10.24 -10.53
C ASN A 40 2.11 -9.36 -10.65
N PHE A 41 1.83 -8.90 -11.87
CA PHE A 41 0.62 -8.13 -12.16
C PHE A 41 -0.54 -9.06 -12.48
N HIS A 42 -1.65 -8.86 -11.81
CA HIS A 42 -2.90 -9.62 -11.97
C HIS A 42 -4.05 -8.67 -12.26
N GLU A 43 -5.09 -9.15 -12.94
CA GLU A 43 -6.33 -8.42 -13.04
C GLU A 43 -6.93 -8.27 -11.63
N ARG A 44 -7.24 -7.04 -11.23
CA ARG A 44 -7.76 -6.74 -9.89
C ARG A 44 -8.99 -7.56 -9.55
N ASP A 45 -9.94 -7.62 -10.47
CA ASP A 45 -11.22 -8.33 -10.30
C ASP A 45 -11.02 -9.85 -10.08
N GLU A 46 -9.93 -10.42 -10.60
CA GLU A 46 -9.62 -11.86 -10.43
C GLU A 46 -9.10 -12.17 -9.03
N ILE A 47 -8.40 -11.23 -8.39
CA ILE A 47 -7.73 -11.44 -7.10
C ILE A 47 -8.35 -10.67 -5.93
N GLU A 48 -9.44 -9.94 -6.16
CA GLU A 48 -10.11 -9.15 -5.12
C GLU A 48 -10.71 -10.01 -4.01
N ASN A 49 -11.06 -11.26 -4.31
CA ASN A 49 -11.60 -12.24 -3.37
C ASN A 49 -10.70 -13.47 -3.21
N ASP A 50 -9.45 -13.43 -3.71
CA ASP A 50 -8.51 -14.54 -3.64
C ASP A 50 -7.45 -14.33 -2.55
N TYR A 51 -7.61 -15.02 -1.41
CA TYR A 51 -6.69 -14.95 -0.28
C TYR A 51 -5.33 -15.62 -0.54
N ASN A 52 -5.16 -16.31 -1.67
CA ASN A 52 -3.85 -16.82 -2.09
C ASN A 52 -2.91 -15.71 -2.57
N TYR A 53 -3.43 -14.49 -2.74
CA TYR A 53 -2.67 -13.32 -3.13
C TYR A 53 -2.82 -12.19 -2.11
N LYS A 54 -1.73 -11.46 -1.92
CA LYS A 54 -1.69 -10.19 -1.20
C LYS A 54 -1.34 -9.09 -2.18
N GLN A 55 -2.29 -8.20 -2.41
CA GLN A 55 -2.19 -6.98 -3.20
C GLN A 55 -1.33 -5.95 -2.45
N ILE A 56 -0.31 -5.42 -3.10
CA ILE A 56 0.67 -4.54 -2.45
C ILE A 56 0.17 -3.10 -2.45
N ILE A 57 0.05 -2.53 -1.24
CA ILE A 57 -0.46 -1.17 -1.02
C ILE A 57 0.64 -0.32 -0.37
N PRO A 58 1.36 0.55 -1.10
CA PRO A 58 2.08 1.65 -0.47
C PRO A 58 1.13 2.47 0.41
N TYR A 59 1.48 2.66 1.68
CA TYR A 59 0.63 3.36 2.63
C TYR A 59 1.43 4.42 3.40
N VAL A 60 1.15 5.70 3.14
CA VAL A 60 1.94 6.82 3.66
C VAL A 60 1.11 7.68 4.59
N VAL A 61 1.56 7.78 5.84
CA VAL A 61 1.02 8.72 6.82
C VAL A 61 1.85 9.99 6.80
N PHE A 62 1.23 11.13 6.49
CA PHE A 62 1.93 12.41 6.45
C PHE A 62 1.89 13.13 7.80
N LYS A 63 3.02 13.73 8.16
CA LYS A 63 3.19 14.60 9.32
C LYS A 63 3.82 15.93 8.92
N ASN A 64 3.40 17.01 9.58
CA ASN A 64 4.08 18.29 9.47
C ASN A 64 5.20 18.46 10.50
N TYR A 65 5.93 19.58 10.44
CA TYR A 65 7.00 19.94 11.38
C TYR A 65 6.55 20.12 12.85
N GLU A 66 5.24 20.21 13.10
CA GLU A 66 4.64 20.29 14.45
C GLU A 66 4.09 18.93 14.91
N ASP A 67 4.51 17.83 14.26
CA ASP A 67 4.02 16.46 14.51
C ASP A 67 2.51 16.24 14.30
N LYS A 68 1.82 17.17 13.64
CA LYS A 68 0.40 17.02 13.29
C LYS A 68 0.25 16.06 12.12
N ILE A 69 -0.69 15.14 12.24
CA ILE A 69 -0.98 14.11 11.24
C ILE A 69 -2.03 14.64 10.25
N LEU A 70 -1.77 14.46 8.95
CA LEU A 70 -2.77 14.70 7.93
C LEU A 70 -3.89 13.66 8.04
N VAL A 71 -5.12 14.15 8.14
CA VAL A 71 -6.32 13.33 8.13
C VAL A 71 -7.19 13.72 6.95
N LEU A 72 -7.75 12.74 6.27
CA LEU A 72 -8.62 12.95 5.13
C LEU A 72 -10.05 12.58 5.51
N LYS A 73 -11.01 13.33 4.96
CA LYS A 73 -12.43 13.02 5.06
C LYS A 73 -12.94 12.77 3.66
N ARG A 74 -13.32 11.52 3.36
CA ARG A 74 -13.89 11.17 2.06
C ARG A 74 -15.21 11.93 1.85
N THR A 75 -15.34 12.61 0.71
CA THR A 75 -16.58 13.27 0.30
C THR A 75 -17.51 12.25 -0.38
N GLN A 76 -18.81 12.53 -0.43
CA GLN A 76 -19.87 11.59 -0.84
C GLN A 76 -19.79 11.10 -2.31
N ASN A 77 -18.80 11.53 -3.10
CA ASN A 77 -18.68 11.29 -4.54
C ASN A 77 -17.71 10.14 -4.94
N GLN A 78 -17.07 9.45 -3.99
CA GLN A 78 -16.31 8.22 -4.28
C GLN A 78 -17.22 6.99 -4.15
N GLY A 79 -17.13 6.04 -5.08
CA GLY A 79 -18.10 4.94 -5.27
C GLY A 79 -18.32 3.97 -4.09
N GLU A 80 -17.51 4.06 -3.04
CA GLU A 80 -17.49 3.13 -1.91
C GLU A 80 -18.32 3.65 -0.72
N LYS A 81 -19.64 3.40 -0.79
CA LYS A 81 -20.64 3.89 0.18
C LYS A 81 -20.36 3.52 1.65
N ARG A 82 -19.54 2.51 1.92
CA ARG A 82 -19.19 2.02 3.27
C ARG A 82 -18.27 2.96 4.06
N LEU A 83 -17.60 3.90 3.39
CA LEU A 83 -16.61 4.80 3.99
C LEU A 83 -17.13 6.24 4.17
N HIS A 84 -18.42 6.48 3.92
CA HIS A 84 -19.04 7.79 4.13
C HIS A 84 -18.90 8.24 5.59
N ASN A 85 -18.41 9.47 5.82
CA ASN A 85 -18.17 10.10 7.13
C ASN A 85 -17.06 9.49 8.02
N LYS A 86 -16.28 8.51 7.56
CA LYS A 86 -15.08 8.08 8.28
C LYS A 86 -13.93 9.07 8.00
N ILE A 87 -13.10 9.29 9.02
CA ILE A 87 -11.81 9.97 8.89
C ILE A 87 -10.79 8.88 8.57
N SER A 88 -10.02 9.04 7.50
CA SER A 88 -8.88 8.17 7.18
C SER A 88 -7.57 8.85 7.54
N ILE A 89 -6.59 8.02 7.91
CA ILE A 89 -5.22 8.46 8.21
C ILE A 89 -4.29 7.69 7.31
N GLY A 90 -3.67 8.38 6.35
CA GLY A 90 -2.77 7.79 5.38
C GLY A 90 -3.37 7.73 3.99
N ILE A 91 -2.48 7.77 3.01
CA ILE A 91 -2.79 7.70 1.58
C ILE A 91 -2.09 6.48 1.02
N GLY A 92 -2.80 5.76 0.17
CA GLY A 92 -2.29 4.58 -0.47
C GLY A 92 -3.30 4.02 -1.45
N GLY A 93 -2.79 3.14 -2.32
CA GLY A 93 -3.58 2.44 -3.31
C GLY A 93 -2.71 1.40 -4.01
N HIS A 94 -3.20 0.89 -5.13
CA HIS A 94 -2.55 -0.22 -5.82
C HIS A 94 -1.33 0.25 -6.62
N ILE A 95 -0.34 -0.63 -6.74
CA ILE A 95 0.72 -0.44 -7.74
C ILE A 95 0.21 -1.02 -9.04
N ASN A 96 0.10 -0.18 -10.06
CA ASN A 96 -0.45 -0.53 -11.35
C ASN A 96 0.65 -0.96 -12.31
N LYS A 97 0.31 -1.76 -13.33
CA LYS A 97 1.29 -2.19 -14.35
C LYS A 97 1.95 -1.03 -15.09
N GLY A 98 1.26 0.11 -15.18
CA GLY A 98 1.81 1.35 -15.73
C GLY A 98 2.96 1.95 -14.90
N ASP A 99 3.08 1.59 -13.63
CA ASP A 99 4.10 2.09 -12.70
C ASP A 99 5.44 1.34 -12.86
N LYS A 100 5.52 0.35 -13.75
CA LYS A 100 6.67 -0.55 -13.92
C LYS A 100 7.97 0.22 -14.20
N GLY A 101 8.92 0.09 -13.28
CA GLY A 101 10.29 0.57 -13.41
C GLY A 101 11.26 -0.51 -13.88
N ILE A 102 12.58 -0.21 -13.81
CA ILE A 102 13.65 -1.17 -14.11
C ILE A 102 13.70 -2.29 -13.07
N THR A 103 13.46 -1.94 -11.80
CA THR A 103 13.43 -2.87 -10.66
C THR A 103 12.05 -2.91 -10.02
N MET A 104 11.77 -3.94 -9.20
CA MET A 104 10.53 -3.99 -8.42
C MET A 104 10.47 -2.90 -7.35
N GLU A 105 11.62 -2.53 -6.78
CA GLU A 105 11.72 -1.38 -5.88
C GLU A 105 11.33 -0.07 -6.58
N GLN A 106 11.84 0.17 -7.80
CA GLN A 106 11.46 1.36 -8.56
C GLN A 106 9.98 1.33 -8.94
N THR A 107 9.46 0.15 -9.31
CA THR A 107 8.03 -0.05 -9.59
C THR A 107 7.17 0.30 -8.39
N PHE A 108 7.58 -0.14 -7.19
CA PHE A 108 6.91 0.19 -5.94
C PHE A 108 6.86 1.69 -5.68
N PHE A 109 8.01 2.37 -5.80
CA PHE A 109 8.08 3.81 -5.54
C PHE A 109 7.36 4.65 -6.60
N ASN A 110 7.41 4.27 -7.87
CA ASN A 110 6.62 4.92 -8.92
C ASN A 110 5.11 4.87 -8.60
N GLY A 111 4.61 3.70 -8.20
CA GLY A 111 3.20 3.54 -7.82
C GLY A 111 2.85 4.35 -6.56
N MET A 112 3.73 4.31 -5.55
CA MET A 112 3.56 5.13 -4.34
C MET A 112 3.49 6.63 -4.68
N ASP A 113 4.39 7.14 -5.51
CA ASP A 113 4.40 8.55 -5.92
C ASP A 113 3.15 8.89 -6.73
N ARG A 114 2.71 8.04 -7.66
CA ARG A 114 1.46 8.27 -8.42
C ARG A 114 0.25 8.38 -7.49
N GLU A 115 0.05 7.40 -6.62
CA GLU A 115 -1.08 7.36 -5.66
C GLU A 115 -1.11 8.61 -4.76
N ILE A 116 0.06 9.06 -4.31
CA ILE A 116 0.16 10.27 -3.48
C ILE A 116 -0.21 11.52 -4.29
N ASN A 117 0.27 11.63 -5.53
CA ASN A 117 0.00 12.79 -6.38
C ASN A 117 -1.43 12.85 -6.93
N GLU A 118 -2.17 11.73 -6.92
CA GLU A 118 -3.60 11.70 -7.25
C GLU A 118 -4.47 12.36 -6.17
N GLU A 119 -4.07 12.23 -4.89
CA GLU A 119 -4.84 12.72 -3.74
C GLU A 119 -4.27 14.02 -3.14
N LEU A 120 -2.97 14.28 -3.28
CA LEU A 120 -2.29 15.45 -2.71
C LEU A 120 -1.49 16.24 -3.73
N TRP A 121 -1.61 17.56 -3.64
CA TRP A 121 -0.73 18.49 -4.30
C TRP A 121 0.39 18.90 -3.36
N ILE A 122 1.53 18.19 -3.39
CA ILE A 122 2.68 18.50 -2.53
C ILE A 122 3.73 19.27 -3.34
N THR A 123 3.97 20.54 -2.97
CA THR A 123 4.93 21.42 -3.67
C THR A 123 6.36 21.32 -3.18
N ASN A 124 6.57 20.70 -2.01
CA ASN A 124 7.86 20.65 -1.34
C ASN A 124 8.45 19.24 -1.44
N SER A 125 9.78 19.13 -1.36
CA SER A 125 10.45 17.84 -1.26
C SER A 125 10.07 17.15 0.05
N TYR A 126 9.41 16.00 -0.06
CA TYR A 126 9.07 15.15 1.08
C TYR A 126 10.13 14.06 1.28
N LYS A 127 10.30 13.64 2.53
CA LYS A 127 11.07 12.45 2.88
C LYS A 127 10.14 11.39 3.41
N TYR A 128 10.34 10.16 2.96
CA TYR A 128 9.63 9.00 3.47
C TYR A 128 10.52 8.18 4.38
N VAL A 129 9.98 7.77 5.52
CA VAL A 129 10.64 6.84 6.44
C VAL A 129 9.81 5.58 6.51
N TYR A 130 10.35 4.50 5.96
CA TYR A 130 9.78 3.17 6.07
C TYR A 130 9.62 2.77 7.55
N LYS A 131 8.47 2.20 7.91
CA LYS A 131 8.15 1.78 9.28
C LYS A 131 7.90 0.30 9.45
N GLY A 132 7.42 -0.39 8.42
CA GLY A 132 7.10 -1.81 8.50
C GLY A 132 5.97 -2.19 7.56
N ILE A 133 5.35 -3.32 7.84
CA ILE A 133 4.27 -3.91 7.06
C ILE A 133 3.00 -3.98 7.92
N ILE A 134 1.88 -3.64 7.31
CA ILE A 134 0.53 -3.80 7.85
C ILE A 134 -0.08 -5.03 7.16
N ASN A 135 -0.46 -6.02 7.96
CA ASN A 135 -1.17 -7.22 7.49
C ASN A 135 -2.44 -7.42 8.33
N ASP A 136 -3.40 -6.52 8.15
CA ASP A 136 -4.70 -6.61 8.81
C ASP A 136 -5.54 -7.71 8.13
N ASN A 137 -6.15 -8.59 8.93
CA ASN A 137 -7.03 -9.66 8.44
C ASN A 137 -8.44 -9.56 9.05
N ASP A 138 -8.79 -8.44 9.69
CA ASP A 138 -10.05 -8.26 10.40
C ASP A 138 -11.23 -8.02 9.44
N GLU A 139 -11.00 -7.32 8.32
CA GLU A 139 -12.00 -7.08 7.27
C GLU A 139 -11.67 -7.85 5.98
N ASP A 140 -12.69 -8.22 5.20
CA ASP A 140 -12.50 -9.01 3.96
C ASP A 140 -11.62 -8.29 2.94
N VAL A 141 -11.71 -6.96 2.87
CA VAL A 141 -10.85 -6.12 2.04
C VAL A 141 -9.40 -6.17 2.56
N SER A 142 -9.17 -6.02 3.87
CA SER A 142 -7.84 -6.09 4.47
C SER A 142 -7.15 -7.45 4.25
N LYS A 143 -7.91 -8.55 4.25
CA LYS A 143 -7.37 -9.92 4.05
C LYS A 143 -6.65 -10.11 2.73
N VAL A 144 -6.95 -9.34 1.70
CA VAL A 144 -6.24 -9.41 0.40
C VAL A 144 -5.19 -8.31 0.24
N HIS A 145 -5.04 -7.39 1.20
CA HIS A 145 -4.05 -6.32 1.13
C HIS A 145 -2.84 -6.58 2.03
N LEU A 146 -1.69 -6.09 1.58
CA LEU A 146 -0.48 -5.96 2.37
C LEU A 146 0.00 -4.51 2.30
N GLY A 147 -0.19 -3.78 3.39
CA GLY A 147 0.19 -2.38 3.50
C GLY A 147 1.68 -2.24 3.78
N VAL A 148 2.35 -1.35 3.06
CA VAL A 148 3.76 -1.02 3.26
C VAL A 148 3.83 0.36 3.85
N LEU A 149 4.05 0.44 5.16
CA LEU A 149 3.87 1.66 5.92
C LEU A 149 5.11 2.57 5.83
N PHE A 150 4.87 3.80 5.40
CA PHE A 150 5.82 4.91 5.48
C PHE A 150 5.24 6.06 6.28
N VAL A 151 6.15 6.87 6.84
CA VAL A 151 5.81 8.20 7.35
C VAL A 151 6.44 9.23 6.43
N GLY A 152 5.61 10.08 5.82
CA GLY A 152 6.02 11.23 5.03
C GLY A 152 6.10 12.49 5.89
N PHE A 153 7.11 13.32 5.63
CA PHE A 153 7.28 14.61 6.30
C PHE A 153 7.10 15.73 5.28
N ILE A 154 6.15 16.63 5.55
CA ILE A 154 5.77 17.77 4.69
C ILE A 154 5.80 19.09 5.45
#